data_AF-A0A928EPL4-F1
#
_entry.id   AF-A0A928EPL4-F1
#
_cell.length_a   1.000
_cell.length_b   1.000
_cell.length_c   1.000
_cell.angle_alpha   90.00
_cell.angle_beta   90.00
_cell.angle_gamma   90.00
#
_symmetry.space_group_name_H-M   'P 1'
#
loop_
_entity.id
_entity.type
_entity.pdbx_description
1 polymer ?
#
loop_
_entity_poly.entity_id
_entity_poly.type
_entity_poly.pdbx_seq_one_letter_code
_entity_poly.pdbx_strand_id
1 'polypeptide(L)'
;MRKNKDRCAFLLQGVWEAKGAFLFAAFWMKRGVMPLNHDTAELCLDLLRQKAEKLSLAGENRFPRRSDFSDQEVAAIKAHFGPWPRALEAAGIKEKRSDDRKELNREKRIRAKQKRRQLLKNKQAENKS
;
A
#
# COMPACT_ATOMS: atom_id res chain seq x y z
N MET A 1 2.25 -7.23 -45.83
CA MET A 1 1.47 -8.32 -45.19
C MET A 1 1.50 -8.16 -43.69
N ARG A 2 0.36 -7.88 -43.06
CA ARG A 2 0.20 -7.87 -41.61
C ARG A 2 0.06 -9.32 -41.13
N LYS A 3 0.93 -9.78 -40.22
CA LYS A 3 0.62 -10.90 -39.35
C LYS A 3 0.69 -10.45 -37.90
N ASN A 4 -0.47 -10.58 -37.30
CA ASN A 4 -0.83 -10.34 -35.93
C ASN A 4 -0.25 -11.46 -35.03
N LYS A 5 0.29 -11.12 -33.85
CA LYS A 5 0.04 -11.83 -32.59
C LYS A 5 0.76 -11.15 -31.43
N ASP A 6 0.00 -10.29 -30.78
CA ASP A 6 -0.14 -10.19 -29.33
C ASP A 6 0.61 -11.22 -28.49
N ARG A 7 1.48 -10.73 -27.60
CA ARG A 7 1.37 -10.97 -26.14
C ARG A 7 2.43 -10.14 -25.39
N CYS A 8 2.00 -9.61 -24.25
CA CYS A 8 2.78 -8.94 -23.21
C CYS A 8 3.13 -7.46 -23.45
N ALA A 9 2.17 -6.58 -23.15
CA ALA A 9 2.33 -5.49 -22.17
C ALA A 9 1.25 -4.43 -22.40
N PHE A 10 -0.01 -4.80 -22.13
CA PHE A 10 -1.09 -3.84 -22.07
C PHE A 10 -1.76 -3.93 -20.70
N LEU A 11 -1.90 -2.75 -20.07
CA LEU A 11 -2.78 -2.42 -18.95
C LEU A 11 -2.35 -2.85 -17.54
N LEU A 12 -1.77 -1.90 -16.80
CA LEU A 12 -1.94 -1.82 -15.35
C LEU A 12 -1.92 -0.36 -14.89
N GLN A 13 -2.78 0.45 -15.50
CA GLN A 13 -3.16 1.76 -14.98
C GLN A 13 -4.63 2.03 -15.35
N GLY A 14 -5.49 2.05 -14.32
CA GLY A 14 -6.86 2.51 -14.40
C GLY A 14 -7.91 1.39 -14.51
N VAL A 15 -8.23 0.75 -13.39
CA VAL A 15 -9.61 0.57 -12.86
C VAL A 15 -9.46 0.28 -11.37
N TRP A 16 -9.29 1.35 -10.58
CA TRP A 16 -9.59 1.34 -9.16
C TRP A 16 -11.04 1.82 -9.04
N GLU A 17 -11.98 0.92 -9.29
CA GLU A 17 -13.40 1.13 -8.99
C GLU A 17 -14.04 -0.25 -8.76
N ALA A 18 -14.57 -0.43 -7.55
CA ALA A 18 -15.42 -1.54 -7.10
C ALA A 18 -14.88 -2.99 -7.02
N LYS A 19 -13.82 -3.40 -7.74
CA LYS A 19 -13.35 -4.82 -7.70
C LYS A 19 -12.40 -5.18 -6.54
N GLY A 20 -11.88 -4.19 -5.82
CA GLY A 20 -10.93 -4.40 -4.71
C GLY A 20 -11.55 -5.02 -3.46
N ALA A 21 -12.82 -4.70 -3.17
CA ALA A 21 -13.53 -5.23 -2.00
C ALA A 21 -13.84 -6.73 -2.15
N PHE A 22 -14.16 -7.18 -3.37
CA PHE A 22 -14.52 -8.58 -3.64
C PHE A 22 -13.34 -9.54 -3.56
N LEU A 23 -12.14 -9.14 -4.04
CA LEU A 23 -10.94 -9.97 -3.93
C LEU A 23 -10.38 -10.00 -2.50
N PHE A 24 -10.57 -8.92 -1.73
CA PHE A 24 -10.19 -8.89 -0.32
C PHE A 24 -11.14 -9.78 0.52
N ALA A 25 -12.45 -9.71 0.28
CA ALA A 25 -13.45 -10.58 0.90
C ALA A 25 -13.24 -12.06 0.53
N ALA A 26 -13.01 -12.36 -0.76
CA ALA A 26 -12.75 -13.73 -1.23
C ALA A 26 -11.43 -14.31 -0.67
N PHE A 27 -10.40 -13.48 -0.48
CA PHE A 27 -9.15 -13.90 0.17
C PHE A 27 -9.36 -14.27 1.63
N TRP A 28 -10.24 -13.56 2.34
CA TRP A 28 -10.54 -13.80 3.75
C TRP A 28 -11.50 -14.99 3.93
N MET A 29 -12.49 -15.14 3.04
CA MET A 29 -13.46 -16.25 3.01
C MET A 29 -12.82 -17.61 2.74
N LYS A 30 -11.71 -17.64 1.98
CA LYS A 30 -10.94 -18.88 1.72
C LYS A 30 -10.06 -19.32 2.91
N ARG A 31 -9.90 -18.48 3.95
CA ARG A 31 -9.08 -18.77 5.15
C ARG A 31 -9.90 -19.08 6.41
N GLY A 32 -11.22 -19.15 6.33
CA GLY A 32 -12.07 -19.64 7.43
C GLY A 32 -12.08 -18.76 8.68
N VAL A 33 -11.73 -17.48 8.57
CA VAL A 33 -11.93 -16.52 9.65
C VAL A 33 -13.21 -15.76 9.30
N MET A 34 -14.14 -15.65 10.24
CA MET A 34 -15.33 -14.79 10.20
C MET A 34 -15.04 -13.62 11.15
N PRO A 35 -15.31 -12.35 10.81
CA PRO A 35 -15.18 -11.26 11.77
C PRO A 35 -16.53 -11.15 12.47
N LEU A 36 -16.81 -12.08 13.37
CA LEU A 36 -17.88 -11.95 14.33
C LEU A 36 -17.27 -11.32 15.57
N ASN A 37 -17.05 -10.01 15.56
CA ASN A 37 -16.98 -9.15 16.74
C ASN A 37 -17.10 -7.70 16.26
N HIS A 38 -17.75 -6.86 17.06
CA HIS A 38 -17.93 -5.44 16.79
C HIS A 38 -16.61 -4.70 17.03
N ASP A 39 -15.59 -5.02 16.23
CA ASP A 39 -14.29 -4.41 16.35
C ASP A 39 -14.39 -3.02 15.70
N THR A 40 -14.68 -2.02 16.51
CA THR A 40 -14.56 -0.64 16.05
C THR A 40 -13.08 -0.35 15.82
N ALA A 41 -12.79 0.50 14.82
CA ALA A 41 -11.40 0.88 14.52
C ALA A 41 -10.69 1.45 15.76
N GLU A 42 -11.43 2.10 16.65
CA GLU A 42 -10.96 2.66 17.91
C GLU A 42 -10.43 1.59 18.88
N LEU A 43 -11.16 0.49 19.07
CA LEU A 43 -10.71 -0.63 19.92
C LEU A 43 -9.36 -1.18 19.44
N CYS A 44 -9.19 -1.28 18.12
CA CYS A 44 -7.92 -1.73 17.53
C CYS A 44 -6.77 -0.73 17.80
N LEU A 45 -7.03 0.58 17.83
CA LEU A 45 -6.03 1.59 18.19
C LEU A 45 -5.68 1.53 19.67
N ASP A 46 -6.67 1.38 20.53
CA ASP A 46 -6.46 1.27 21.98
C ASP A 46 -5.65 0.02 22.33
N LEU A 47 -5.92 -1.10 21.66
CA LEU A 47 -5.14 -2.33 21.80
C LEU A 47 -3.66 -2.11 21.43
N LEU A 48 -3.40 -1.42 20.31
CA LEU A 48 -2.04 -1.07 19.89
C LEU A 48 -1.33 -0.16 20.90
N ARG A 49 -2.03 0.85 21.45
CA ARG A 49 -1.49 1.77 22.47
C ARG A 49 -1.20 1.08 23.79
N GLN A 50 -2.14 0.30 24.31
CA GLN A 50 -1.96 -0.48 25.54
C GLN A 50 -0.77 -1.42 25.45
N LYS A 51 -0.58 -2.07 24.29
CA LYS A 51 0.60 -2.93 24.08
C LYS A 51 1.90 -2.13 23.99
N ALA A 52 1.90 -0.97 23.33
CA ALA A 52 3.06 -0.10 23.29
C ALA A 52 3.46 0.38 24.70
N GLU A 53 2.49 0.76 25.53
CA GLU A 53 2.72 1.15 26.93
C GLU A 53 3.29 -0.01 27.76
N LYS A 54 2.71 -1.22 27.64
CA LYS A 54 3.22 -2.41 28.33
C LYS A 54 4.67 -2.72 27.97
N LEU A 55 5.06 -2.56 26.71
CA LEU A 55 6.44 -2.75 26.26
C LEU A 55 7.38 -1.66 26.80
N SER A 56 6.91 -0.41 26.84
CA SER A 56 7.64 0.70 27.45
C SER A 56 7.88 0.46 28.94
N LEU A 57 6.87 -0.01 29.68
CA LEU A 57 6.98 -0.39 31.09
C LEU A 57 7.92 -1.58 31.32
N ALA A 58 7.97 -2.52 30.38
CA ALA A 58 8.91 -3.64 30.41
C ALA A 58 10.37 -3.21 30.11
N GLY A 59 10.62 -1.94 29.82
CA GLY A 59 11.94 -1.41 29.49
C GLY A 59 12.39 -1.70 28.06
N GLU A 60 11.50 -2.20 27.21
CA GLU A 60 11.80 -2.44 25.81
C GLU A 60 11.53 -1.18 24.98
N ASN A 61 12.59 -0.52 24.50
CA ASN A 61 12.48 0.63 23.58
C ASN A 61 12.16 0.16 22.14
N ARG A 62 11.05 -0.58 21.97
CA ARG A 62 10.67 -1.22 20.70
C ARG A 62 9.18 -1.01 20.41
N PHE A 63 8.86 -0.88 19.12
CA PHE A 63 7.48 -0.85 18.66
C PHE A 63 6.78 -2.23 18.70
N PRO A 64 5.46 -2.26 18.95
CA PRO A 64 4.68 -3.49 18.90
C PRO A 64 4.76 -4.14 17.51
N ARG A 65 5.17 -5.40 17.48
CA ARG A 65 5.23 -6.22 16.26
C ARG A 65 4.05 -7.19 16.23
N ARG A 66 3.78 -7.72 15.05
CA ARG A 66 2.70 -8.68 14.82
C ARG A 66 2.78 -9.93 15.69
N SER A 67 3.99 -10.33 16.10
CA SER A 67 4.24 -11.47 17.00
C SER A 67 3.66 -11.30 18.40
N ASP A 68 3.38 -10.06 18.79
CA ASP A 68 3.04 -9.71 20.18
C ASP A 68 1.51 -9.77 20.40
N PHE A 69 0.76 -10.16 19.36
CA PHE A 69 -0.70 -10.23 19.27
C PHE A 69 -1.13 -11.61 18.74
N SER A 70 -2.38 -11.98 19.04
CA SER A 70 -3.01 -13.15 18.44
C SER A 70 -3.29 -12.95 16.95
N ASP A 71 -3.38 -14.04 16.20
CA ASP A 71 -3.67 -13.99 14.76
C ASP A 71 -5.02 -13.33 14.45
N GLN A 72 -6.00 -13.44 15.36
CA GLN A 72 -7.32 -12.81 15.23
C GLN A 72 -7.22 -11.29 15.37
N GLU A 73 -6.53 -10.79 16.42
CA GLU A 73 -6.29 -9.36 16.62
C GLU A 73 -5.50 -8.76 15.45
N VAL A 74 -4.47 -9.48 14.97
CA VAL A 74 -3.69 -9.05 13.79
C VAL A 74 -4.58 -8.96 12.55
N ALA A 75 -5.50 -9.91 12.37
CA ALA A 75 -6.42 -9.90 11.25
C ALA A 75 -7.42 -8.73 11.34
N ALA A 76 -7.96 -8.45 12.52
CA ALA A 76 -8.85 -7.32 12.78
C ALA A 76 -8.15 -5.97 12.50
N ILE A 77 -6.97 -5.75 13.09
CA ILE A 77 -6.18 -4.53 12.87
C ILE A 77 -5.88 -4.33 11.37
N LYS A 78 -5.53 -5.41 10.66
CA LYS A 78 -5.29 -5.37 9.22
C LYS A 78 -6.55 -5.10 8.40
N ALA A 79 -7.72 -5.54 8.85
CA ALA A 79 -8.98 -5.28 8.16
C ALA A 79 -9.33 -3.79 8.20
N HIS A 80 -9.08 -3.11 9.33
CA HIS A 80 -9.40 -1.68 9.48
C HIS A 80 -8.33 -0.74 8.90
N PHE A 81 -7.05 -0.97 9.22
CA PHE A 81 -5.97 -0.03 8.88
C PHE A 81 -5.15 -0.45 7.65
N GLY A 82 -5.39 -1.66 7.14
CA GLY A 82 -4.65 -2.24 6.03
C GLY A 82 -3.25 -2.73 6.46
N PRO A 83 -2.17 -2.29 5.81
CA PRO A 83 -0.84 -2.80 6.11
C PRO A 83 -0.37 -2.34 7.50
N TRP A 84 0.22 -3.24 8.29
CA TRP A 84 0.65 -3.00 9.68
C TRP A 84 1.38 -1.66 9.95
N PRO A 85 2.33 -1.19 9.11
CA PRO A 85 2.97 0.10 9.35
C PRO A 85 1.98 1.27 9.36
N ARG A 86 0.90 1.18 8.58
CA ARG A 86 -0.16 2.19 8.52
C ARG A 86 -1.02 2.19 9.77
N ALA A 87 -1.22 1.03 10.40
CA ALA A 87 -1.87 0.92 11.70
C ALA A 87 -1.03 1.61 12.80
N LEU A 88 0.31 1.44 12.76
CA LEU A 88 1.21 2.13 13.69
C LEU A 88 1.25 3.65 13.47
N GLU A 89 1.16 4.10 12.21
CA GLU A 89 0.99 5.52 11.87
C GLU A 89 -0.35 6.05 12.41
N ALA A 90 -1.44 5.28 12.30
CA ALA A 90 -2.75 5.65 12.82
C ALA A 90 -2.81 5.69 14.35
N ALA A 91 -2.08 4.79 15.01
CA ALA A 91 -1.95 4.77 16.47
C ALA A 91 -1.09 5.92 17.02
N GLY A 92 -0.39 6.67 16.17
CA GLY A 92 0.53 7.73 16.57
C GLY A 92 1.85 7.21 17.14
N ILE A 93 2.09 5.89 17.08
CA ILE A 93 3.32 5.24 17.55
C ILE A 93 4.48 5.56 16.61
N LYS A 94 4.19 5.64 15.30
CA LYS A 94 5.18 5.90 14.26
C LYS A 94 4.84 7.17 13.51
N GLU A 95 5.84 8.02 13.32
CA GLU A 95 5.69 9.21 12.49
C GLU A 95 5.37 8.83 11.04
N LYS A 96 4.43 9.57 10.44
CA LYS A 96 4.02 9.36 9.06
C LYS A 96 5.22 9.60 8.14
N ARG A 97 5.51 8.65 7.26
CA ARG A 97 6.56 8.82 6.24
C ARG A 97 6.29 10.07 5.40
N SER A 98 7.33 10.88 5.19
CA SER A 98 7.25 12.05 4.30
C SER A 98 6.88 11.63 2.87
N ASP A 99 5.99 12.40 2.24
CA ASP A 99 5.50 12.12 0.88
C ASP A 99 6.55 12.45 -0.21
N ASP A 100 7.74 12.94 0.18
CA ASP A 100 8.84 13.36 -0.70
C ASP A 100 9.20 12.30 -1.73
N ARG A 101 9.16 11.01 -1.36
CA ARG A 101 9.48 9.91 -2.28
C ARG A 101 8.50 9.81 -3.44
N LYS A 102 7.21 10.12 -3.21
CA LYS A 102 6.20 10.11 -4.28
C LYS A 102 6.47 11.25 -5.26
N GLU A 103 6.80 12.44 -4.75
CA GLU A 103 7.12 13.58 -5.61
C GLU A 103 8.42 13.35 -6.39
N LEU A 104 9.49 12.88 -5.75
CA LEU A 104 10.74 12.52 -6.43
C LEU A 104 10.52 11.49 -7.56
N ASN A 105 9.64 10.52 -7.35
CA ASN A 105 9.29 9.55 -8.39
C ASN A 105 8.46 10.18 -9.52
N ARG A 106 7.57 11.12 -9.20
CA ARG A 106 6.77 11.88 -10.17
C ARG A 106 7.68 12.76 -11.03
N GLU A 107 8.62 13.49 -10.43
CA GLU A 107 9.62 14.30 -11.13
C GLU A 107 10.48 13.45 -12.08
N LYS A 108 10.98 12.30 -11.62
CA LYS A 108 11.73 11.37 -12.48
C LYS A 108 10.92 10.92 -13.69
N ARG A 109 9.62 10.62 -13.51
CA ARG A 109 8.72 10.25 -14.61
C ARG A 109 8.52 11.40 -15.60
N ILE A 110 8.35 12.63 -15.09
CA ILE A 110 8.19 13.83 -15.92
C ILE A 110 9.46 14.07 -16.76
N ARG A 111 10.64 14.03 -16.12
CA ARG A 111 11.94 14.19 -16.79
C ARG A 111 12.15 13.15 -17.89
N ALA A 112 11.87 11.88 -17.61
CA ALA A 112 11.98 10.82 -18.61
C ALA A 112 11.01 11.02 -19.79
N LYS A 113 9.78 11.47 -19.53
CA LYS A 113 8.77 11.77 -20.56
C LYS A 113 9.20 12.95 -21.43
N GLN A 114 9.75 14.01 -20.83
CA GLN A 114 10.27 15.18 -21.53
C GLN A 114 11.46 14.80 -22.43
N LYS A 115 12.44 14.05 -21.91
CA LYS A 115 13.60 13.58 -22.68
C LYS A 115 13.17 12.76 -23.90
N ARG A 116 12.23 11.83 -23.74
CA ARG A 116 11.69 11.04 -24.87
C ARG A 116 11.05 11.93 -25.93
N ARG A 117 10.26 12.93 -25.54
CA ARG A 117 9.61 13.86 -26.47
C ARG A 117 10.62 14.68 -27.26
N GLN A 118 11.68 15.17 -26.61
CA GLN A 118 12.76 15.91 -27.28
C GLN A 118 13.46 15.04 -28.32
N LEU A 119 13.83 13.80 -27.97
CA LEU A 119 14.48 12.88 -28.90
C LEU A 119 13.60 12.58 -30.13
N LEU A 120 12.29 12.38 -29.95
CA LEU A 120 11.38 12.20 -31.08
C LEU A 120 11.33 13.44 -31.97
N LYS A 121 11.27 14.64 -31.38
CA LYS A 121 11.23 15.90 -32.12
C LYS A 121 12.52 16.11 -32.93
N ASN A 122 13.67 15.81 -32.35
CA ASN A 122 14.97 15.92 -33.02
C ASN A 122 15.07 14.95 -34.21
N LYS A 123 14.68 13.68 -34.03
CA LYS A 123 14.62 12.70 -35.13
C LYS A 123 13.68 13.12 -36.26
N GLN A 124 12.54 13.73 -35.93
CA GLN A 124 11.62 14.25 -36.94
C GLN A 124 12.21 15.43 -37.72
N ALA A 125 13.01 16.28 -37.06
CA ALA A 125 13.71 17.38 -37.72
C ALA A 125 14.84 16.87 -38.63
N GLU A 126 15.60 15.87 -38.18
CA GLU A 126 16.64 15.19 -38.98
C GLU A 126 16.05 14.56 -40.24
N ASN A 127 14.93 13.81 -40.14
CA ASN A 127 14.30 13.18 -41.30
C ASN A 127 13.63 14.16 -42.27
N LYS A 128 13.47 15.43 -41.90
CA LYS A 128 12.84 16.48 -42.72
C LYS A 128 13.88 17.35 -43.45
N SER A 129 15.14 17.29 -43.04
CA SER A 129 16.27 17.96 -43.71
C SER A 129 16.86 17.04 -44.76
#